data_AF-A0A1V5MFB7-F1
#
_entry.id   AF-A0A1V5MFB7-F1
#
_cell.length_a   1.000
_cell.length_b   1.000
_cell.length_c   1.000
_cell.angle_alpha   90.00
_cell.angle_beta   90.00
_cell.angle_gamma   90.00
#
_symmetry.space_group_name_H-M   'P 1'
#
loop_
_entity.id
_entity.type
_entity.pdbx_description
1 polymer ?
#
loop_
_entity_poly.entity_id
_entity_poly.type
_entity_poly.pdbx_seq_one_letter_code
_entity_poly.pdbx_strand_id
1 'polypeptide(L)'
;MGLDSVELVMAIEEEFGLDIPDRDAEKMITVGDVFEWLRVRLSTADPRACLTQRVFYKLRRALIENYNVSRHTISPDTRLTELLPLSVVEEGWPFLQMFIDLKTPPFKVANEFLGYRLSEQSLTMRELVQSLIKLNDEEFAPQHESEREIWDRLVRVFVRQANVRPEEVVLGASITRDLGVD
;
A
#
# COMPACT_ATOMS: atom_id res chain seq x y z
N MET A 1 -9.39 8.85 25.33
CA MET A 1 -10.19 8.18 24.30
C MET A 1 -9.37 6.97 23.92
N GLY A 2 -9.88 5.77 24.18
CA GLY A 2 -9.20 4.53 23.78
C GLY A 2 -9.08 4.49 22.27
N LEU A 3 -8.09 3.76 21.76
CA LEU A 3 -8.01 3.44 20.34
C LEU A 3 -9.13 2.46 20.00
N ASP A 4 -9.86 2.68 18.92
CA ASP A 4 -10.84 1.72 18.41
C ASP A 4 -10.12 0.57 17.69
N SER A 5 -10.58 -0.66 17.89
CA SER A 5 -10.19 -1.85 17.13
C SER A 5 -10.12 -1.61 15.60
N VAL A 6 -11.03 -0.82 15.03
CA VAL A 6 -11.04 -0.44 13.61
C VAL A 6 -9.82 0.41 13.25
N GLU A 7 -9.46 1.38 14.10
CA GLU A 7 -8.28 2.25 13.89
C GLU A 7 -6.98 1.46 14.00
N LEU A 8 -6.91 0.50 14.92
CA LEU A 8 -5.76 -0.41 15.04
C LEU A 8 -5.56 -1.24 13.76
N VAL A 9 -6.63 -1.86 13.26
CA VAL A 9 -6.59 -2.69 12.06
C VAL A 9 -6.13 -1.87 10.86
N MET A 10 -6.69 -0.68 10.64
CA MET A 10 -6.28 0.21 9.56
C MET A 10 -4.79 0.60 9.68
N ALA A 11 -4.30 0.87 10.89
CA ALA A 11 -2.88 1.19 11.10
C ALA A 11 -1.95 0.00 10.78
N ILE A 12 -2.38 -1.23 11.06
CA ILE A 12 -1.65 -2.45 10.68
C ILE A 12 -1.67 -2.63 9.16
N GLU A 13 -2.82 -2.48 8.52
CA GLU A 13 -2.96 -2.54 7.06
C GLU A 13 -2.05 -1.55 6.35
N GLU A 14 -2.01 -0.30 6.83
CA GLU A 14 -1.13 0.74 6.27
C GLU A 14 0.35 0.43 6.50
N GLU A 15 0.73 0.04 7.72
CA GLU A 15 2.11 -0.29 8.06
C GLU A 15 2.62 -1.43 7.18
N PHE A 16 1.84 -2.50 7.01
CA PHE A 16 2.25 -3.71 6.31
C PHE A 16 1.86 -3.74 4.82
N GLY A 17 1.06 -2.77 4.35
CA GLY A 17 0.55 -2.72 2.98
C GLY A 17 -0.37 -3.89 2.63
N LEU A 18 -1.18 -4.33 3.60
CA LEU A 18 -2.09 -5.47 3.50
C LEU A 18 -3.55 -5.01 3.61
N ASP A 19 -4.46 -5.94 3.34
CA ASP A 19 -5.91 -5.79 3.53
C ASP A 19 -6.34 -6.95 4.45
N ILE A 20 -6.82 -6.63 5.64
CA ILE A 20 -7.20 -7.57 6.70
C ILE A 20 -8.73 -7.71 6.66
N PRO A 21 -9.26 -8.87 6.21
CA PRO A 21 -10.70 -9.07 6.20
C PRO A 21 -11.30 -9.03 7.60
N ASP A 22 -12.49 -8.44 7.76
CA ASP A 22 -13.20 -8.34 9.05
C ASP A 22 -13.24 -9.67 9.82
N ARG A 23 -13.58 -10.77 9.12
CA ARG A 23 -13.63 -12.13 9.68
C ARG A 23 -12.31 -12.65 10.28
N ASP A 24 -11.18 -12.08 9.84
CA ASP A 24 -9.85 -12.43 10.31
C ASP A 24 -9.47 -11.48 11.45
N ALA A 25 -9.78 -10.18 11.32
CA ALA A 25 -9.63 -9.19 12.39
C ALA A 25 -10.41 -9.57 13.66
N GLU A 26 -11.66 -10.06 13.53
CA GLU A 26 -12.49 -10.55 14.64
C GLU A 26 -11.84 -11.68 15.45
N LYS A 27 -10.89 -12.40 14.86
CA LYS A 27 -10.17 -13.52 15.51
C LYS A 27 -8.85 -13.08 16.16
N MET A 28 -8.42 -11.84 15.94
CA MET A 28 -7.19 -11.30 16.50
C MET A 28 -7.45 -10.80 17.92
N ILE A 29 -7.41 -11.73 18.89
CA ILE A 29 -7.71 -11.41 20.30
C ILE A 29 -6.46 -10.94 21.04
N THR A 30 -5.29 -11.45 20.62
CA THR A 30 -3.98 -11.17 21.21
C THR A 30 -3.02 -10.59 20.18
N VAL A 31 -1.96 -9.92 20.66
CA VAL A 31 -0.85 -9.46 19.80
C VAL A 31 -0.24 -10.64 19.04
N GLY A 32 -0.18 -11.82 19.65
CA GLY A 32 0.30 -13.05 19.04
C GLY A 32 -0.55 -13.51 17.85
N ASP A 33 -1.88 -13.36 17.92
CA ASP A 33 -2.77 -13.70 16.81
C ASP A 33 -2.50 -12.81 15.59
N VAL A 34 -2.32 -11.51 15.82
CA VAL A 34 -1.95 -10.54 14.78
C VAL A 34 -0.59 -10.89 14.18
N PHE A 35 0.40 -11.15 15.05
CA PHE A 35 1.75 -11.48 14.63
C PHE A 35 1.80 -12.75 13.78
N GLU A 36 1.10 -13.80 14.20
CA GLU A 36 1.04 -15.06 13.46
C GLU A 36 0.32 -14.89 12.12
N TRP A 37 -0.78 -14.14 12.09
CA TRP A 37 -1.48 -13.83 10.85
C TRP A 37 -0.56 -13.10 9.87
N LEU A 38 0.18 -12.09 10.33
CA LEU A 38 1.17 -11.35 9.52
C LEU A 38 2.27 -12.28 9.02
N ARG A 39 2.82 -13.14 9.87
CA ARG A 39 3.88 -14.09 9.52
C ARG A 39 3.45 -15.04 8.41
N VAL A 40 2.25 -15.61 8.52
CA VAL A 40 1.69 -16.48 7.47
C VAL A 40 1.39 -15.68 6.21
N ARG A 41 0.79 -14.50 6.33
CA ARG A 41 0.39 -13.70 5.17
C ARG A 41 1.59 -13.19 4.38
N LEU A 42 2.64 -12.72 5.06
CA LEU A 42 3.86 -12.21 4.43
C LEU A 42 4.74 -13.32 3.85
N SER A 43 4.66 -14.55 4.39
CA SER A 43 5.41 -15.70 3.86
C SER A 43 4.70 -16.43 2.70
N THR A 44 3.37 -16.29 2.58
CA THR A 44 2.56 -16.99 1.56
C THR A 44 1.97 -16.09 0.49
N ALA A 45 1.96 -14.77 0.70
CA ALA A 45 1.51 -13.83 -0.33
C ALA A 45 2.46 -13.91 -1.53
N ASP A 46 1.91 -14.12 -2.73
CA ASP A 46 2.59 -13.69 -3.94
C ASP A 46 2.78 -12.18 -3.81
N PRO A 47 4.03 -11.69 -3.63
CA PRO A 47 4.28 -10.26 -3.49
C PRO A 47 3.63 -9.50 -4.66
N ARG A 48 3.65 -10.08 -5.87
CA ARG A 48 3.16 -9.45 -7.10
C ARG A 48 1.64 -9.22 -7.13
N ALA A 49 0.86 -10.07 -6.47
CA ALA A 49 -0.60 -9.93 -6.42
C ALA A 49 -1.02 -8.71 -5.57
N CYS A 50 -0.39 -8.49 -4.41
CA CYS A 50 -0.65 -7.31 -3.57
C CYS A 50 0.05 -6.05 -4.11
N LEU A 51 1.19 -6.18 -4.79
CA LEU A 51 1.94 -5.06 -5.37
C LEU A 51 1.12 -4.28 -6.40
N THR A 52 0.37 -4.95 -7.27
CA THR A 52 -0.49 -4.29 -8.27
C THR A 52 -1.53 -3.38 -7.59
N GLN A 53 -2.18 -3.86 -6.54
CA GLN A 53 -3.17 -3.09 -5.78
C GLN A 53 -2.53 -1.93 -5.00
N ARG A 54 -1.37 -2.15 -4.37
CA ARG A 54 -0.63 -1.09 -3.64
C ARG A 54 -0.21 0.05 -4.57
N VAL A 55 0.41 -0.28 -5.71
CA VAL A 55 0.84 0.73 -6.69
C VAL A 55 -0.36 1.45 -7.28
N PHE A 56 -1.46 0.73 -7.57
CA PHE A 56 -2.70 1.35 -8.02
C PHE A 56 -3.25 2.35 -7.00
N TYR A 57 -3.28 2.01 -5.71
CA TYR A 57 -3.79 2.91 -4.67
C TYR A 57 -2.91 4.14 -4.46
N LYS A 58 -1.58 4.01 -4.54
CA LYS A 58 -0.67 5.16 -4.52
C LYS A 58 -0.97 6.11 -5.68
N LEU A 59 -1.09 5.59 -6.91
CA LEU A 59 -1.45 6.39 -8.08
C LEU A 59 -2.83 7.05 -7.93
N ARG A 60 -3.83 6.30 -7.47
CA ARG A 60 -5.18 6.81 -7.25
C ARG A 60 -5.18 7.96 -6.24
N ARG A 61 -4.45 7.82 -5.13
CA ARG A 61 -4.30 8.87 -4.12
C ARG A 61 -3.64 10.11 -4.72
N ALA A 62 -2.54 9.95 -5.45
CA ALA A 62 -1.86 11.06 -6.12
C ALA A 62 -2.79 11.79 -7.12
N LEU A 63 -3.62 11.06 -7.87
CA LEU A 63 -4.59 11.66 -8.79
C LEU A 63 -5.69 12.47 -8.08
N ILE A 64 -6.21 11.95 -6.97
CA ILE A 64 -7.22 12.63 -6.17
C ILE A 64 -6.64 13.90 -5.52
N GLU A 65 -5.48 13.79 -4.87
CA GLU A 65 -4.90 14.88 -4.08
C GLU A 65 -4.33 16.01 -4.95
N ASN A 66 -3.67 15.68 -6.07
CA ASN A 66 -2.96 16.68 -6.87
C ASN A 66 -3.78 17.24 -8.03
N TYR A 67 -4.80 16.50 -8.48
CA TYR A 67 -5.59 16.87 -9.65
C TYR A 67 -7.09 16.89 -9.39
N ASN A 68 -7.52 16.66 -8.15
CA ASN A 68 -8.92 16.66 -7.72
C ASN A 68 -9.81 15.70 -8.57
N VAL A 69 -9.22 14.61 -9.05
CA VAL A 69 -9.93 13.57 -9.80
C VAL A 69 -10.86 12.84 -8.84
N SER A 70 -12.09 12.56 -9.28
CA SER A 70 -13.03 11.84 -8.45
C SER A 70 -12.64 10.36 -8.29
N ARG A 71 -12.66 9.85 -7.06
CA ARG A 71 -12.33 8.43 -6.76
C ARG A 71 -13.15 7.44 -7.59
N HIS A 72 -14.42 7.73 -7.87
CA HIS A 72 -15.31 6.78 -8.57
C HIS A 72 -15.05 6.67 -10.07
N THR A 73 -14.30 7.61 -10.67
CA THR A 73 -13.90 7.50 -12.09
C THR A 73 -12.62 6.69 -12.27
N ILE A 74 -11.88 6.43 -11.19
CA ILE A 74 -10.58 5.76 -11.23
C ILE A 74 -10.75 4.26 -10.99
N SER A 75 -10.71 3.48 -12.06
CA SER A 75 -10.66 2.03 -12.05
C SER A 75 -9.38 1.54 -12.73
N PRO A 76 -8.98 0.27 -12.54
CA PRO A 76 -7.84 -0.31 -13.25
C PRO A 76 -7.95 -0.19 -14.77
N ASP A 77 -9.16 -0.24 -15.32
CA ASP A 77 -9.39 -0.25 -16.76
C ASP A 77 -9.67 1.17 -17.32
N THR A 78 -9.76 2.18 -16.45
CA THR A 78 -9.86 3.59 -16.85
C THR A 78 -8.56 4.05 -17.50
N ARG A 79 -8.64 4.85 -18.56
CA ARG A 79 -7.46 5.43 -19.23
C ARG A 79 -6.99 6.69 -18.52
N LEU A 80 -5.67 6.89 -18.43
CA LEU A 80 -5.14 8.11 -17.80
C LEU A 80 -5.61 9.39 -18.51
N THR A 81 -5.72 9.34 -19.85
CA THR A 81 -6.20 10.47 -20.66
C THR A 81 -7.71 10.72 -20.57
N GLU A 82 -8.49 9.80 -20.00
CA GLU A 82 -9.90 10.03 -19.63
C GLU A 82 -10.00 10.79 -18.30
N LEU A 83 -8.98 10.72 -17.46
CA LEU A 83 -8.91 11.39 -16.17
C LEU A 83 -8.28 12.78 -16.28
N LEU A 84 -7.23 12.92 -17.09
CA LEU A 84 -6.45 14.14 -17.24
C LEU A 84 -6.15 14.43 -18.71
N PRO A 85 -6.19 15.70 -19.16
CA PRO A 85 -5.71 16.08 -20.49
C PRO A 85 -4.24 15.68 -20.67
N LEU A 86 -3.85 15.32 -21.90
CA LEU A 86 -2.48 14.88 -22.19
C LEU A 86 -1.44 15.90 -21.70
N SER A 87 -1.66 17.19 -21.94
CA SER A 87 -0.76 18.27 -21.47
C SER A 87 -0.50 18.23 -19.96
N VAL A 88 -1.54 17.98 -19.15
CA VAL A 88 -1.43 17.88 -17.69
C VAL A 88 -0.64 16.64 -17.29
N VAL A 89 -0.83 15.54 -18.03
CA VAL A 89 -0.03 14.33 -17.83
C VAL A 89 1.45 14.60 -18.14
N GLU A 90 1.76 15.27 -19.26
CA GLU A 90 3.16 15.56 -19.63
C GLU A 90 3.86 16.47 -18.60
N GLU A 91 3.17 17.51 -18.14
CA GLU A 91 3.68 18.47 -17.15
C GLU A 91 3.83 17.83 -15.76
N GLY A 92 2.87 16.99 -15.37
CA GLY A 92 2.83 16.32 -14.07
C GLY A 92 3.80 15.14 -13.94
N TRP A 93 4.15 14.51 -15.06
CA TRP A 93 4.93 13.27 -15.08
C TRP A 93 6.25 13.32 -14.29
N PRO A 94 7.09 14.37 -14.41
CA PRO A 94 8.34 14.46 -13.64
C PRO A 94 8.13 14.50 -12.13
N PHE A 95 6.97 14.98 -11.67
CA PHE A 95 6.63 15.09 -10.25
C PHE A 95 5.96 13.83 -9.70
N LEU A 96 5.42 12.97 -10.57
CA LEU A 96 4.75 11.74 -10.15
C LEU A 96 5.64 10.88 -9.24
N GLN A 97 6.93 10.79 -9.56
CA GLN A 97 7.93 10.10 -8.73
C GLN A 97 7.91 10.57 -7.27
N MET A 98 7.76 11.87 -7.02
CA MET A 98 7.71 12.42 -5.66
C MET A 98 6.45 12.00 -4.89
N PHE A 99 5.33 11.80 -5.59
CA PHE A 99 4.04 11.48 -4.96
C PHE A 99 3.86 9.98 -4.69
N ILE A 100 4.46 9.12 -5.50
CA ILE A 100 4.28 7.66 -5.38
C ILE A 100 5.51 6.92 -4.85
N ASP A 101 6.65 7.60 -4.75
CA ASP A 101 7.92 7.03 -4.28
C ASP A 101 8.34 5.80 -5.10
N LEU A 102 8.31 5.94 -6.43
CA LEU A 102 8.73 4.92 -7.40
C LEU A 102 9.57 5.56 -8.51
N LYS A 103 10.54 4.82 -9.05
CA LYS A 103 11.26 5.23 -10.26
C LYS A 103 10.23 5.34 -11.39
N THR A 104 10.23 6.48 -12.06
CA THR A 104 9.44 6.72 -13.27
C THR A 104 10.39 6.94 -14.44
N PRO A 105 10.09 6.43 -15.65
CA PRO A 105 10.91 6.76 -16.82
C PRO A 105 10.68 8.24 -17.19
N PRO A 106 11.65 8.94 -17.80
CA PRO A 106 11.39 10.28 -18.32
C PRO A 106 10.26 10.24 -19.37
N PHE A 107 9.33 11.20 -19.33
CA PHE A 107 8.10 11.19 -20.16
C PHE A 107 8.37 10.94 -21.66
N LYS A 108 9.43 11.53 -22.20
CA LYS A 108 9.82 11.41 -23.62
C LYS A 108 10.34 10.02 -24.03
N VAL A 109 10.89 9.25 -23.08
CA VAL A 109 11.41 7.88 -23.30
C VAL A 109 10.53 6.81 -22.65
N ALA A 110 9.51 7.21 -21.89
CA ALA A 110 8.47 6.32 -21.39
C ALA A 110 7.82 5.51 -22.52
N ASN A 111 7.71 6.10 -23.72
CA ASN A 111 7.21 5.43 -24.92
C ASN A 111 8.06 4.26 -25.40
N GLU A 112 9.37 4.35 -25.23
CA GLU A 112 10.33 3.32 -25.65
C GLU A 112 10.52 2.26 -24.56
N PHE A 113 10.43 2.68 -23.29
CA PHE A 113 10.74 1.82 -22.13
C PHE A 113 9.53 1.02 -21.64
N LEU A 114 8.33 1.59 -21.66
CA LEU A 114 7.11 0.96 -21.14
C LEU A 114 6.42 0.07 -22.19
N GLY A 115 6.92 0.01 -23.43
CA GLY A 115 6.36 -0.83 -24.49
C GLY A 115 5.07 -0.31 -25.13
N TYR A 116 4.65 0.92 -24.80
CA TYR A 116 3.46 1.57 -25.36
C TYR A 116 3.75 3.04 -25.66
N ARG A 117 3.21 3.59 -26.76
CA ARG A 117 3.24 5.04 -27.00
C ARG A 117 2.18 5.73 -26.14
N LEU A 118 2.60 6.57 -25.19
CA LEU A 118 1.77 7.59 -24.52
C LEU A 118 1.22 8.65 -25.50
N SER A 119 1.49 8.52 -26.80
CA SER A 119 0.80 9.27 -27.84
C SER A 119 -0.25 8.38 -28.53
N GLU A 120 -1.50 8.73 -28.22
CA GLU A 120 -2.72 8.47 -28.99
C GLU A 120 -3.52 7.18 -28.76
N GLN A 121 -2.99 6.11 -28.16
CA GLN A 121 -3.81 4.92 -27.87
C GLN A 121 -3.42 4.20 -26.56
N SER A 122 -4.20 4.49 -25.50
CA SER A 122 -4.67 3.49 -24.51
C SER A 122 -3.84 3.12 -23.28
N LEU A 123 -3.10 3.98 -22.59
CA LEU A 123 -2.56 3.56 -21.28
C LEU A 123 -3.65 3.57 -20.19
N THR A 124 -4.16 2.40 -19.84
CA THR A 124 -5.02 2.19 -18.68
C THR A 124 -4.23 2.31 -17.37
N MET A 125 -4.93 2.59 -16.27
CA MET A 125 -4.32 2.59 -14.93
C MET A 125 -3.61 1.26 -14.63
N ARG A 126 -4.17 0.12 -15.08
CA ARG A 126 -3.60 -1.21 -14.93
C ARG A 126 -2.27 -1.34 -15.68
N GLU A 127 -2.22 -0.92 -16.94
CA GLU A 127 -0.98 -1.00 -17.74
C GLU A 127 0.11 -0.07 -17.20
N LEU A 128 -0.27 1.11 -16.69
CA LEU A 128 0.65 2.02 -15.99
C LEU A 128 1.23 1.34 -14.74
N VAL A 129 0.38 0.76 -13.90
CA VAL A 129 0.77 0.03 -12.70
C VAL A 129 1.74 -1.11 -13.03
N GLN A 130 1.40 -1.95 -14.00
CA GLN A 130 2.24 -3.09 -14.41
C GLN A 130 3.60 -2.63 -14.91
N SER A 131 3.63 -1.55 -15.68
CA SER A 131 4.88 -1.00 -16.23
C SER A 131 5.76 -0.40 -15.12
N LEU A 132 5.16 0.29 -14.15
CA LEU A 132 5.88 0.81 -12.98
C LEU A 132 6.43 -0.32 -12.11
N ILE A 133 5.67 -1.40 -11.90
CA ILE A 133 6.15 -2.59 -11.17
C ILE A 133 7.36 -3.18 -11.89
N LYS A 134 7.29 -3.37 -13.20
CA LYS A 134 8.39 -3.91 -13.99
C LYS A 134 9.66 -3.04 -13.93
N LEU A 135 9.50 -1.71 -13.97
CA LEU A 135 10.61 -0.76 -13.86
C LEU A 135 11.26 -0.77 -12.46
N ASN A 136 10.49 -1.10 -11.43
CA ASN A 136 10.91 -1.07 -10.04
C ASN A 136 11.01 -2.49 -9.44
N ASP A 137 11.18 -3.53 -10.26
CA ASP A 137 11.18 -4.94 -9.79
C ASP A 137 12.25 -5.18 -8.71
N GLU A 138 13.36 -4.44 -8.72
CA GLU A 138 14.38 -4.46 -7.65
C GLU A 138 13.89 -3.86 -6.32
N GLU A 139 13.11 -2.77 -6.35
CA GLU A 139 12.50 -2.18 -5.15
C GLU A 139 11.40 -3.08 -4.58
N PHE A 140 10.82 -3.92 -5.44
CA PHE A 140 9.72 -4.82 -5.12
C PHE A 140 10.13 -6.28 -4.98
N ALA A 141 11.44 -6.58 -5.07
CA ALA A 141 11.94 -7.92 -4.84
C ALA A 141 11.45 -8.37 -3.46
N PRO A 142 10.89 -9.60 -3.32
CA PRO A 142 10.44 -10.09 -2.02
C PRO A 142 11.56 -10.03 -1.01
N GLN A 143 11.54 -8.99 -0.19
CA GLN A 143 12.30 -8.95 1.03
C GLN A 143 11.63 -9.98 1.92
N HIS A 144 12.33 -11.10 2.16
CA HIS A 144 11.92 -12.00 3.21
C HIS A 144 12.19 -11.25 4.51
N GLU A 145 11.18 -10.52 4.98
CA GLU A 145 11.23 -9.95 6.30
C GLU A 145 11.35 -11.08 7.31
N SER A 146 12.37 -10.98 8.14
CA SER A 146 12.54 -11.86 9.29
C SER A 146 11.38 -11.66 10.27
N GLU A 147 11.06 -12.69 11.05
CA GLU A 147 10.06 -12.61 12.13
C GLU A 147 10.35 -11.44 13.09
N ARG A 148 11.63 -11.10 13.28
CA ARG A 148 12.07 -9.97 14.10
C ARG A 148 11.65 -8.61 13.50
N GLU A 149 11.79 -8.43 12.19
CA GLU A 149 11.41 -7.18 11.52
C GLU A 149 9.89 -6.98 11.54
N ILE A 150 9.12 -8.06 11.31
CA ILE A 150 7.66 -8.07 11.44
C ILE A 150 7.25 -7.66 12.86
N TRP A 151 7.91 -8.26 13.86
CA TRP A 151 7.64 -7.96 15.27
C TRP A 151 7.93 -6.50 15.62
N ASP A 152 9.11 -5.99 15.25
CA ASP A 152 9.52 -4.62 15.56
C ASP A 152 8.57 -3.58 14.94
N ARG A 153 8.05 -3.84 13.72
CA ARG A 153 7.03 -3.00 13.07
C ARG A 153 5.69 -3.08 13.78
N LEU A 154 5.24 -4.28 14.14
CA LEU A 154 3.98 -4.49 14.85
C LEU A 154 3.97 -3.77 16.20
N VAL A 155 5.07 -3.88 16.96
CA VAL A 155 5.25 -3.14 18.23
C VAL A 155 5.14 -1.64 18.00
N ARG A 156 5.75 -1.09 16.94
CA ARG A 156 5.61 0.34 16.60
C ARG A 156 4.18 0.76 16.28
N VAL A 157 3.37 -0.11 15.70
CA VAL A 157 1.94 0.18 15.49
C VAL A 157 1.24 0.28 16.84
N PHE A 158 1.36 -0.74 17.70
CA PHE A 158 0.72 -0.72 19.02
C PHE A 158 1.17 0.46 19.88
N VAL A 159 2.46 0.80 19.91
CA VAL A 159 2.96 1.95 20.68
C VAL A 159 2.41 3.28 20.17
N ARG A 160 2.30 3.45 18.83
CA ARG A 160 1.74 4.68 18.24
C ARG A 160 0.25 4.81 18.47
N GLN A 161 -0.47 3.70 18.44
CA GLN A 161 -1.93 3.68 18.41
C GLN A 161 -2.53 3.50 19.81
N ALA A 162 -2.02 2.58 20.63
CA ALA A 162 -2.65 2.16 21.88
C ALA A 162 -2.13 2.86 23.15
N ASN A 163 -1.29 3.89 23.05
CA ASN A 163 -0.67 4.58 24.21
C ASN A 163 -0.05 3.61 25.24
N VAL A 164 0.55 2.52 24.74
CA VAL A 164 1.23 1.48 25.52
C VAL A 164 2.74 1.61 25.35
N ARG A 165 3.51 1.09 26.31
CA ARG A 165 4.97 1.03 26.21
C ARG A 165 5.39 -0.21 25.42
N PRO A 166 6.55 -0.19 24.74
CA PRO A 166 7.03 -1.34 23.96
C PRO A 166 7.10 -2.65 24.76
N GLU A 167 7.47 -2.58 26.04
CA GLU A 167 7.56 -3.76 26.92
C GLU A 167 6.20 -4.37 27.29
N GLU A 168 5.10 -3.65 27.08
CA GLU A 168 3.72 -4.13 27.32
C GLU A 168 3.19 -4.91 26.12
N VAL A 169 3.78 -4.69 24.93
CA VAL A 169 3.43 -5.40 23.70
C VAL A 169 4.15 -6.74 23.68
N VAL A 170 3.49 -7.78 24.22
CA VAL A 170 3.98 -9.16 24.23
C VAL A 170 2.98 -10.09 23.56
N LEU A 171 3.44 -11.23 23.03
CA LEU A 171 2.59 -12.16 22.26
C LEU A 171 1.30 -12.57 23.00
N GLY A 172 1.37 -12.74 24.31
CA GLY A 172 0.21 -13.14 25.12
C GLY A 172 -0.73 -11.99 25.51
N ALA A 173 -0.39 -10.74 25.20
CA ALA A 173 -1.20 -9.59 25.59
C ALA A 173 -2.52 -9.57 24.80
N SER A 174 -3.63 -9.52 25.53
CA SER A 174 -4.96 -9.28 25.00
C SER A 174 -5.06 -7.84 24.50
N ILE A 175 -5.45 -7.66 23.23
CA ILE A 175 -5.55 -6.34 22.60
C ILE A 175 -6.52 -5.44 23.37
N THR A 176 -7.65 -6.00 23.78
CA THR A 176 -8.67 -5.26 24.53
C THR A 176 -8.34 -5.15 26.02
N ARG A 177 -8.10 -6.27 26.70
CA ARG A 177 -7.95 -6.29 28.17
C ARG A 177 -6.62 -5.74 28.68
N ASP A 178 -5.53 -6.01 27.97
CA ASP A 178 -4.18 -5.67 28.44
C ASP A 178 -3.67 -4.38 27.78
N LEU A 179 -4.06 -4.10 26.53
CA LEU A 179 -3.62 -2.92 25.79
C LEU A 179 -4.68 -1.81 25.70
N GLY A 180 -5.92 -2.05 26.16
CA GLY A 180 -6.96 -1.02 26.29
C GLY A 180 -7.50 -0.50 24.96
N VAL A 181 -7.49 -1.34 23.92
CA VAL A 181 -8.14 -1.06 22.62
C VAL A 181 -9.61 -1.46 22.72
N ASP A 182 -10.51 -0.56 22.36
CA ASP A 182 -11.97 -0.72 22.53
C ASP A 182 -12.68 -1.21 21.26
#